data_AF-A0A1B6KB53-F1
#
_entry.id   AF-A0A1B6KB53-F1
#
_cell.length_a   1.000
_cell.length_b   1.000
_cell.length_c   1.000
_cell.angle_alpha   90.00
_cell.angle_beta   90.00
_cell.angle_gamma   90.00
#
_symmetry.space_group_name_H-M   'P 1'
#
loop_
_entity.id
_entity.type
_entity.pdbx_description
1 polymer ?
#
loop_
_entity_poly.entity_id
_entity_poly.type
_entity_poly.pdbx_seq_one_letter_code
_entity_poly.pdbx_strand_id
1 'polypeptide(L)'
;TFSVFGQSHRTNNALEGFYSQLLRRMGPHPGVWEFNAELRLIESNQWSDFRRISNGIPHVRPTRRTYRRQNTAIHEASQRLVQGAYNVAQFLDRIMSHYTDCSRGWMLRVWYLL
;
A
#
# COMPACT_ATOMS: atom_id res chain seq x y z
N THR A 1 -24.58 -3.68 0.91
CA THR A 1 -23.70 -3.19 -0.16
C THR A 1 -22.28 -3.12 0.36
N PHE A 2 -21.37 -3.95 -0.17
CA PHE A 2 -19.96 -3.99 0.26
C PHE A 2 -19.12 -3.08 -0.65
N SER A 3 -19.24 -1.76 -0.48
CA SER A 3 -18.36 -0.81 -1.16
C SER A 3 -17.21 -0.42 -0.25
N VAL A 4 -15.98 -0.55 -0.73
CA VAL A 4 -14.74 -0.19 -0.01
C VAL A 4 -14.28 1.23 -0.36
N PHE A 5 -15.14 1.99 -1.04
CA PHE A 5 -14.87 3.36 -1.47
C PHE A 5 -14.73 4.29 -0.26
N GLY A 6 -13.60 4.99 -0.16
CA GLY A 6 -13.30 5.93 0.94
C GLY A 6 -12.67 5.31 2.21
N GLN A 7 -12.43 4.01 2.26
CA GLN A 7 -11.78 3.36 3.41
C GLN A 7 -10.24 3.44 3.31
N SER A 8 -9.58 4.00 4.32
CA SER A 8 -8.12 4.21 4.30
C SER A 8 -7.31 2.90 4.39
N HIS A 9 -7.91 1.86 4.97
CA HIS A 9 -7.33 0.53 5.10
C HIS A 9 -8.29 -0.52 4.55
N ARG A 10 -7.95 -1.11 3.39
CA ARG A 10 -8.57 -2.37 2.98
C ARG A 10 -7.91 -3.49 3.78
N THR A 11 -8.70 -4.25 4.55
CA THR A 11 -8.21 -5.40 5.33
C THR A 11 -7.43 -6.38 4.46
N ASN A 12 -7.79 -6.48 3.18
CA ASN A 12 -7.09 -7.30 2.20
C ASN A 12 -5.63 -6.89 1.98
N ASN A 13 -5.31 -5.59 1.99
CA ASN A 13 -3.95 -5.12 1.75
C ASN A 13 -2.98 -5.55 2.86
N ALA A 14 -3.46 -5.60 4.11
CA ALA A 14 -2.65 -6.04 5.24
C ALA A 14 -2.37 -7.55 5.14
N LEU A 15 -3.39 -8.33 4.81
CA LEU A 15 -3.31 -9.77 4.61
C LEU A 15 -2.39 -10.13 3.43
N GLU A 16 -2.60 -9.51 2.27
CA GLU A 16 -1.76 -9.66 1.08
C GLU A 16 -0.30 -9.25 1.35
N GLY A 17 -0.11 -8.15 2.10
CA GLY A 17 1.20 -7.68 2.51
C GLY A 17 1.91 -8.65 3.47
N PHE A 18 1.16 -9.31 4.35
CA PHE A 18 1.68 -10.35 5.22
C PHE A 18 2.06 -11.61 4.43
N TYR A 19 1.18 -12.10 3.55
CA TYR A 19 1.49 -13.24 2.68
C TYR A 19 2.69 -12.98 1.77
N SER A 20 2.81 -11.78 1.21
CA SER A 20 3.98 -11.39 0.41
C SER A 20 5.28 -11.45 1.23
N GLN A 21 5.22 -11.08 2.52
CA GLN A 21 6.38 -11.18 3.41
C GLN A 21 6.72 -12.63 3.76
N LEU A 22 5.71 -13.47 4.01
CA LEU A 22 5.90 -14.90 4.24
C LEU A 22 6.57 -15.56 3.03
N LEU A 23 6.02 -15.37 1.83
CA LEU A 23 6.57 -15.92 0.60
C LEU A 23 8.00 -15.46 0.34
N ARG A 24 8.31 -14.19 0.61
CA ARG A 24 9.68 -13.67 0.44
C ARG A 24 10.68 -14.31 1.42
N ARG A 25 10.26 -14.66 2.63
CA ARG A 25 11.14 -15.21 3.67
C ARG A 25 11.30 -16.72 3.57
N MET A 26 10.20 -17.44 3.32
CA MET A 26 10.12 -18.89 3.44
C MET A 26 9.89 -19.60 2.09
N GLY A 27 9.63 -18.85 1.01
CA GLY A 27 9.21 -19.43 -0.26
C GLY A 27 7.79 -20.02 -0.22
N PRO A 28 7.36 -20.68 -1.31
CA PRO A 28 6.00 -21.22 -1.43
C PRO A 28 5.75 -22.48 -0.58
N HIS A 29 6.78 -23.30 -0.35
CA HIS A 29 6.66 -24.57 0.36
C HIS A 29 7.85 -24.84 1.29
N PRO A 30 7.98 -24.08 2.40
CA PRO A 30 9.00 -24.36 3.42
C PRO A 30 8.73 -25.68 4.13
N GLY A 31 9.79 -26.32 4.62
CA GLY A 31 9.64 -27.43 5.56
C GLY A 31 8.97 -26.97 6.86
N VAL A 32 8.24 -27.85 7.56
CA VAL A 32 7.48 -27.50 8.77
C VAL A 32 8.33 -26.81 9.84
N TRP A 33 9.57 -27.27 10.03
CA TRP A 33 10.49 -26.69 11.01
C TRP A 33 11.01 -25.32 10.60
N GLU A 34 11.32 -25.13 9.32
CA GLU A 34 11.73 -23.86 8.74
C GLU A 34 10.61 -22.82 8.82
N PHE A 35 9.39 -23.23 8.47
CA PHE A 35 8.19 -22.43 8.61
C PHE A 35 7.98 -21.92 10.05
N ASN A 36 8.05 -22.82 11.03
CA ASN A 36 7.88 -22.46 12.44
C ASN A 36 9.02 -21.57 12.95
N ALA A 37 10.27 -21.82 12.55
CA ALA A 37 11.41 -20.97 12.92
C ALA A 37 11.23 -19.54 12.39
N GLU A 38 10.89 -19.38 11.12
CA GLU A 38 10.67 -18.08 10.50
C GLU A 38 9.44 -17.35 11.07
N LEU A 39 8.37 -18.07 11.43
CA LEU A 39 7.21 -17.46 12.10
C LEU A 39 7.59 -16.86 13.45
N ARG A 40 8.38 -17.58 14.26
CA ARG A 40 8.87 -17.06 15.55
C ARG A 40 9.73 -15.82 15.39
N LEU A 41 10.54 -15.76 14.33
CA LEU A 41 11.33 -14.57 14.00
C LEU A 41 10.44 -13.39 13.61
N ILE A 42 9.40 -13.61 12.81
CA ILE A 42 8.44 -12.56 12.43
C ILE A 42 7.71 -12.04 13.67
N GLU A 43 7.19 -12.93 14.52
CA GLU A 43 6.49 -12.59 15.76
C GLU A 43 7.38 -11.76 16.70
N SER A 44 8.62 -12.20 16.94
CA SER A 44 9.58 -11.47 17.78
C SER A 44 9.85 -10.04 17.28
N ASN A 45 9.98 -9.88 15.96
CA ASN A 45 10.18 -8.56 15.35
C ASN A 45 8.93 -7.69 15.52
N GLN A 46 7.74 -8.24 15.22
CA GLN A 46 6.48 -7.54 15.40
C GLN A 46 6.25 -7.12 16.85
N TRP A 47 6.60 -7.96 17.82
CA TRP A 47 6.52 -7.63 19.24
C TRP A 47 7.46 -6.50 19.64
N SER A 48 8.69 -6.52 19.12
CA SER A 48 9.66 -5.44 19.34
C SER A 48 9.17 -4.12 18.76
N ASP A 49 8.57 -4.16 17.58
CA ASP A 49 8.00 -3.00 16.93
C ASP A 49 6.76 -2.46 17.65
N PHE A 50 5.86 -3.34 18.09
CA PHE A 50 4.73 -2.99 18.94
C PHE A 50 5.19 -2.28 20.22
N ARG A 51 6.22 -2.81 20.89
CA ARG A 51 6.79 -2.21 22.09
C ARG A 51 7.41 -0.83 21.82
N ARG A 52 8.05 -0.64 20.67
CA ARG A 52 8.57 0.67 20.25
C ARG A 52 7.45 1.67 20.06
N ILE A 53 6.38 1.27 19.37
CA ILE A 53 5.19 2.10 19.14
C ILE A 53 4.52 2.45 20.47
N SER A 54 4.34 1.47 21.37
CA SER A 54 3.73 1.71 22.69
C SER A 54 4.54 2.69 23.53
N ASN A 55 5.86 2.73 23.32
CA ASN A 55 6.77 3.67 23.97
C ASN A 55 6.89 5.02 23.24
N GLY A 56 6.01 5.29 22.26
CA GLY A 56 5.98 6.55 21.52
C GLY A 56 7.07 6.71 20.44
N ILE A 57 7.84 5.66 20.17
CA ILE A 57 8.84 5.67 19.10
C ILE A 57 8.13 5.39 17.77
N PRO A 58 8.18 6.31 16.78
CA PRO A 58 7.57 6.07 15.48
C PRO A 58 8.25 4.90 14.78
N HIS A 59 7.53 3.79 14.61
CA HIS A 59 8.01 2.61 13.89
C HIS A 59 7.86 2.74 12.36
N VAL A 60 6.98 3.63 11.89
CA VAL A 60 6.66 3.76 10.46
C VAL A 60 7.76 4.54 9.75
N ARG A 61 8.37 3.92 8.73
CA ARG A 61 9.25 4.64 7.78
C ARG A 61 8.47 5.83 7.22
N PRO A 62 9.00 7.07 7.30
CA PRO A 62 8.32 8.22 6.75
C PRO A 62 8.03 7.97 5.27
N THR A 63 6.76 8.12 4.88
CA THR A 63 6.33 8.01 3.49
C THR A 63 7.21 8.91 2.64
N ARG A 64 7.84 8.36 1.58
CA ARG A 64 8.70 9.15 0.70
C ARG A 64 7.95 10.40 0.24
N ARG A 65 8.64 11.54 0.21
CA ARG A 65 8.05 12.83 -0.19
C ARG A 65 7.33 12.75 -1.54
N THR A 66 7.86 11.98 -2.48
CA THR A 66 7.25 11.72 -3.79
C THR A 66 5.86 11.09 -3.67
N TYR A 67 5.71 10.04 -2.86
CA TYR A 67 4.42 9.39 -2.64
C TYR A 67 3.42 10.32 -1.95
N ARG A 68 3.87 11.15 -1.00
CA ARG A 68 3.00 12.16 -0.36
C ARG A 68 2.46 13.15 -1.39
N ARG A 69 3.33 13.73 -2.21
CA ARG A 69 2.95 14.68 -3.28
C ARG A 69 1.96 14.04 -4.27
N GLN A 70 2.23 12.79 -4.65
CA GLN A 70 1.37 12.05 -5.55
C GLN A 70 -0.01 11.79 -4.94
N ASN A 71 -0.06 11.38 -3.68
CA ASN A 71 -1.34 11.15 -2.99
C ASN A 71 -2.16 12.44 -2.91
N THR A 72 -1.52 13.58 -2.61
CA THR A 72 -2.15 14.89 -2.65
C THR A 72 -2.70 15.22 -4.03
N ALA A 73 -1.91 15.03 -5.09
CA ALA A 73 -2.35 15.29 -6.47
C ALA A 73 -3.52 14.40 -6.90
N ILE A 74 -3.51 13.12 -6.51
CA ILE A 74 -4.64 12.19 -6.76
C ILE A 74 -5.89 12.69 -6.04
N HIS A 75 -5.79 13.01 -4.74
CA HIS A 75 -6.92 13.52 -3.97
C HIS A 75 -7.52 14.79 -4.57
N GLU A 76 -6.68 15.76 -4.95
CA GLU A 76 -7.14 17.00 -5.60
C GLU A 76 -7.83 16.73 -6.94
N ALA A 77 -7.24 15.86 -7.78
CA ALA A 77 -7.82 15.49 -9.07
C ALA A 77 -9.15 14.73 -8.90
N SER A 78 -9.25 13.85 -7.90
CA SER A 78 -10.49 13.13 -7.59
C SER A 78 -11.61 14.07 -7.16
N GLN A 79 -11.30 15.08 -6.32
CA GLN A 79 -12.28 16.10 -5.93
C GLN A 79 -12.79 16.88 -7.16
N ARG A 80 -11.89 17.27 -8.07
CA ARG A 80 -12.26 17.97 -9.31
C ARG A 80 -13.11 17.11 -10.25
N LEU A 81 -12.84 15.81 -10.33
CA LEU A 81 -13.65 14.86 -11.10
C LEU A 81 -15.07 14.76 -10.52
N VAL A 82 -15.19 14.61 -9.20
CA VAL A 82 -16.50 14.55 -8.51
C VAL A 82 -17.29 15.84 -8.68
N GLN A 83 -16.61 16.99 -8.67
CA GLN A 83 -17.22 18.31 -8.88
C GLN A 83 -17.56 18.58 -10.36
N GLY A 84 -17.26 17.66 -11.28
CA GLY A 84 -17.47 17.83 -12.73
C GLY A 84 -16.52 18.83 -13.39
N ALA A 85 -15.52 19.35 -12.65
CA ALA A 85 -14.51 20.26 -13.17
C ALA A 85 -13.49 19.53 -14.06
N TYR A 86 -13.32 18.22 -13.88
CA TYR A 86 -12.56 17.35 -14.77
C TYR A 86 -13.46 16.31 -15.42
N ASN A 87 -13.18 16.03 -16.69
CA ASN A 87 -13.59 14.77 -17.31
C ASN A 87 -12.55 13.67 -17.02
N VAL A 88 -12.91 12.41 -17.30
CA VAL A 88 -12.06 11.24 -17.01
C VAL A 88 -10.69 11.35 -17.69
N ALA A 89 -10.62 11.88 -18.91
CA ALA A 89 -9.34 12.03 -19.62
C ALA A 89 -8.42 13.04 -18.95
N GLN A 90 -8.96 14.19 -18.52
CA GLN A 90 -8.20 15.23 -17.79
C GLN A 90 -7.72 14.75 -16.42
N PHE A 91 -8.53 13.94 -15.73
CA PHE A 91 -8.13 13.30 -14.49
C PHE A 91 -6.95 12.34 -14.70
N LEU A 92 -7.03 11.48 -15.72
CA LEU A 92 -5.97 10.53 -16.05
C LEU A 92 -4.68 11.26 -16.45
N ASP A 93 -4.76 12.27 -17.32
CA ASP A 93 -3.60 13.06 -17.73
C ASP A 93 -2.91 13.75 -16.53
N ARG A 94 -3.70 14.34 -15.62
CA ARG A 94 -3.18 15.00 -14.42
C ARG A 94 -2.42 14.04 -13.51
N ILE A 95 -2.90 12.82 -13.33
CA ILE A 95 -2.26 11.83 -12.47
C ILE A 95 -1.08 11.17 -13.19
N MET A 96 -1.20 10.89 -14.49
CA MET A 96 -0.20 10.18 -15.31
C MET A 96 1.00 11.03 -15.70
N SER A 97 0.88 12.36 -15.80
CA SER A 97 2.00 13.26 -16.13
C SER A 97 3.20 13.17 -15.17
N HIS A 98 3.00 12.64 -13.95
CA HIS A 98 4.05 12.41 -12.97
C HIS A 98 4.64 10.98 -13.00
N TYR A 99 4.16 10.08 -13.87
CA TYR A 99 4.59 8.67 -13.97
C TYR A 99 5.50 8.37 -15.17
N THR A 100 5.85 9.37 -15.98
CA THR A 100 6.55 9.17 -17.26
C THR A 100 7.99 8.68 -17.16
N ASP A 101 8.53 8.46 -15.95
CA ASP A 101 9.94 8.05 -15.78
C ASP A 101 10.16 6.57 -15.41
N CYS A 102 9.11 5.75 -15.20
CA CYS A 102 9.29 4.30 -15.00
C CYS A 102 8.04 3.47 -15.36
N SER A 103 8.04 2.97 -16.61
CA SER A 103 7.57 1.65 -17.05
C SER A 103 6.30 1.04 -16.42
N ARG A 104 5.23 0.97 -17.24
CA ARG A 104 4.24 -0.12 -17.51
C ARG A 104 3.71 -1.06 -16.41
N GLY A 105 4.22 -1.10 -15.19
CA GLY A 105 3.80 -2.04 -14.14
C GLY A 105 2.62 -1.60 -13.27
N TRP A 106 2.28 -0.32 -13.26
CA TRP A 106 1.28 0.24 -12.33
C TRP A 106 -0.14 0.39 -12.88
N MET A 107 -0.36 0.14 -14.18
CA MET A 107 -1.70 0.20 -14.79
C MET A 107 -2.71 -0.69 -14.03
N LEU A 108 -2.29 -1.82 -13.47
CA LEU A 108 -3.19 -2.73 -12.75
C LEU A 108 -3.59 -2.26 -11.34
N ARG A 109 -2.88 -1.30 -10.73
CA ARG A 109 -3.19 -0.84 -9.36
C ARG A 109 -4.18 0.32 -9.31
N VAL A 110 -4.27 1.13 -10.36
CA VAL A 110 -5.23 2.24 -10.44
C VAL A 110 -6.66 1.72 -10.68
N TRP A 111 -6.81 0.63 -11.44
CA TRP A 111 -8.12 0.00 -11.69
C TRP A 111 -8.78 -0.61 -10.44
N TYR A 112 -8.03 -0.84 -9.36
CA TYR A 112 -8.60 -1.35 -8.10
C TYR A 112 -9.09 -0.24 -7.14
N LEU A 113 -8.83 1.04 -7.44
CA LEU A 113 -9.14 2.16 -6.55
C LEU A 113 -10.36 2.98 -6.99
N LEU A 114 -11.00 2.61 -8.09
CA LEU A 114 -12.38 2.99 -8.44
C LEU A 114 -13.30 1.80 -8.14
#